data_AF-A0A7S2QEG0-F1
#
_entry.id   AF-A0A7S2QEG0-F1
#
_cell.length_a   1.000
_cell.length_b   1.000
_cell.length_c   1.000
_cell.angle_alpha   90.00
_cell.angle_beta   90.00
_cell.angle_gamma   90.00
#
_symmetry.space_group_name_H-M   'P 1'
#
loop_
_entity.id
_entity.type
_entity.pdbx_description
1 polymer ?
#
loop_
_entity_poly.entity_id
_entity_poly.type
_entity_poly.pdbx_seq_one_letter_code
_entity_poly.pdbx_strand_id
1 'polypeptide(L)'
;TMSLARRMVSLSVADATATSADDQAMIATLVEQEGGMEHMNRFIRDNMSHTIAVAQEHFDKEMAVISSGLRSPSPTAASGGREANVQPAPRDASAPGGEAGGVGLWAAEATVSV
;
A
#
# COMPACT_ATOMS: atom_id res chain seq x y z
N THR A 1 -1.24 11.87 -19.15
CA THR A 1 -0.47 11.99 -17.89
C THR A 1 0.88 12.67 -18.10
N MET A 2 1.67 12.30 -19.12
CA MET A 2 2.96 12.95 -19.40
C MET A 2 2.91 14.46 -19.71
N SER A 3 1.82 14.96 -20.30
CA SER A 3 1.64 16.40 -20.57
C SER A 3 1.49 17.24 -19.30
N LEU A 4 0.83 16.70 -18.27
CA LEU A 4 0.68 17.36 -16.97
C LEU A 4 2.01 17.41 -16.24
N ALA A 5 2.75 16.30 -16.20
CA ALA A 5 4.08 16.24 -15.59
C ALA A 5 5.04 17.26 -16.22
N ARG A 6 5.04 17.38 -17.56
CA ARG A 6 5.83 18.40 -18.28
C ARG A 6 5.40 19.82 -17.91
N ARG A 7 4.10 20.06 -17.73
CA ARG A 7 3.58 21.37 -17.31
C ARG A 7 3.96 21.71 -15.88
N MET A 8 4.02 20.71 -14.98
CA MET A 8 4.46 20.90 -13.59
C MET A 8 5.93 21.32 -13.50
N VAL A 9 6.79 20.88 -14.42
CA VAL A 9 8.20 21.34 -14.49
C VAL A 9 8.28 22.84 -14.79
N SER A 10 7.36 23.38 -15.58
CA SER A 10 7.33 24.82 -15.92
C SER A 10 6.58 25.70 -14.91
N LEU A 11 5.94 25.13 -13.88
CA LEU A 11 5.24 25.93 -12.87
C LEU A 11 6.24 26.65 -11.96
N SER A 12 5.96 27.93 -11.71
CA SER A 12 6.69 28.79 -10.78
C SER A 12 5.68 29.51 -9.90
N VAL A 13 5.94 29.58 -8.59
CA VAL A 13 5.10 30.34 -7.65
C VAL A 13 5.20 31.84 -7.91
N ALA A 14 6.28 32.32 -8.53
CA ALA A 14 6.40 33.72 -8.93
C ALA A 14 5.34 34.12 -9.98
N ASP A 15 4.79 33.16 -10.73
CA ASP A 15 3.72 33.40 -11.70
C ASP A 15 2.32 33.34 -11.07
N ALA A 16 2.23 32.96 -9.78
CA ALA A 16 0.96 32.90 -9.06
C ALA A 16 0.58 34.30 -8.58
N THR A 17 -0.56 34.80 -9.09
CA THR A 17 -1.15 36.07 -8.66
C THR A 17 -2.29 35.83 -7.69
N ALA A 18 -2.31 36.56 -6.58
CA ALA A 18 -3.46 36.56 -5.68
C ALA A 18 -4.55 37.49 -6.25
N THR A 19 -5.82 37.18 -6.00
CA THR A 19 -6.94 38.00 -6.45
C THR A 19 -6.99 39.37 -5.74
N SER A 20 -6.41 39.44 -4.54
CA SER A 20 -6.30 40.66 -3.73
C SER A 20 -4.87 41.16 -3.72
N ALA A 21 -4.69 42.47 -3.95
CA ALA A 21 -3.38 43.11 -3.89
C ALA A 21 -2.78 43.08 -2.47
N ASP A 22 -3.63 43.20 -1.45
CA ASP A 22 -3.21 43.13 -0.05
C ASP A 22 -2.68 41.73 0.29
N ASP A 23 -3.37 40.69 -0.18
CA ASP A 23 -2.92 39.31 0.01
C ASP A 23 -1.63 39.05 -0.77
N GLN A 24 -1.49 39.61 -1.97
CA GLN A 24 -0.27 39.47 -2.76
C GLN A 24 0.93 40.11 -2.05
N ALA A 25 0.77 41.28 -1.45
CA ALA A 25 1.81 41.95 -0.68
C ALA A 25 2.15 41.19 0.62
N MET A 26 1.13 40.67 1.31
CA MET A 26 1.30 39.84 2.51
C MET A 26 2.08 38.56 2.17
N ILE A 27 1.68 37.85 1.12
CA ILE A 27 2.33 36.62 0.65
C ILE A 27 3.78 36.92 0.24
N ALA A 28 4.03 37.97 -0.53
CA ALA A 28 5.39 38.35 -0.91
C ALA A 28 6.28 38.63 0.31
N THR A 29 5.74 39.31 1.33
CA THR A 29 6.47 39.61 2.57
C THR A 29 6.80 38.34 3.36
N LEU A 30 5.85 37.41 3.49
CA LEU A 30 6.07 36.13 4.17
C LEU A 30 7.11 35.28 3.44
N VAL A 31 7.03 35.22 2.11
CA VAL A 31 7.99 34.48 1.30
C VAL A 31 9.40 35.06 1.44
N GLU A 32 9.53 36.39 1.45
CA GLU A 32 10.83 37.04 1.63
C GLU A 32 11.43 36.71 3.01
N GLN A 33 10.61 36.68 4.06
CA GLN A 33 11.04 36.28 5.41
C GLN A 33 11.50 34.82 5.48
N GLU A 34 10.93 33.93 4.67
CA GLU A 34 11.29 32.50 4.60
C GLU A 34 12.43 32.18 3.60
N GLY A 35 13.10 33.20 3.06
CA GLY A 35 14.26 33.01 2.17
C GLY A 35 13.97 33.23 0.68
N GLY A 36 12.84 33.83 0.35
CA GLY A 36 12.52 34.34 -0.97
C GLY A 36 11.84 33.35 -1.91
N MET A 37 11.42 33.85 -3.08
CA MET A 37 10.67 33.07 -4.08
C MET A 37 11.48 31.91 -4.66
N GLU A 38 12.81 32.05 -4.84
CA GLU A 38 13.65 30.93 -5.26
C GLU A 38 13.65 29.78 -4.25
N HIS A 39 13.69 30.09 -2.95
CA HIS A 39 13.70 29.07 -1.91
C HIS A 39 12.39 28.28 -1.92
N MET A 40 11.26 28.98 -1.97
CA MET A 40 9.94 28.36 -2.02
C MET A 40 9.72 27.55 -3.31
N ASN A 41 10.15 28.07 -4.46
CA ASN A 41 10.11 27.35 -5.73
C ASN A 41 10.93 26.06 -5.69
N ARG A 42 12.11 26.10 -5.08
CA ARG A 42 12.96 24.91 -4.90
C ARG A 42 12.28 23.90 -3.99
N PHE A 43 11.79 24.33 -2.83
CA PHE A 43 11.09 23.47 -1.89
C PHE A 43 9.93 22.72 -2.55
N ILE A 44 9.09 23.42 -3.33
CA ILE A 44 7.96 22.80 -4.03
C ILE A 44 8.45 21.80 -5.09
N ARG A 45 9.48 22.15 -5.86
CA ARG A 45 10.07 21.25 -6.87
C ARG A 45 10.66 19.99 -6.24
N ASP A 46 11.35 20.12 -5.11
CA ASP A 46 11.94 18.99 -4.40
C ASP A 46 10.84 18.05 -3.86
N ASN A 47 9.77 18.60 -3.28
CA ASN A 47 8.62 17.82 -2.84
C ASN A 47 7.92 17.09 -4.01
N MET A 48 7.71 17.77 -5.13
CA MET A 48 7.13 17.15 -6.33
C MET A 48 8.03 16.03 -6.87
N SER A 49 9.34 16.28 -6.97
CA SER A 49 10.32 15.29 -7.42
C SER A 49 10.35 14.07 -6.51
N HIS A 50 10.33 14.27 -5.19
CA HIS A 50 10.30 13.19 -4.22
C HIS A 50 9.04 12.33 -4.38
N THR A 51 7.87 12.97 -4.51
CA THR A 51 6.60 12.27 -4.73
C THR A 51 6.61 11.42 -6.00
N ILE A 52 7.16 11.97 -7.10
CA ILE A 52 7.30 11.24 -8.36
C ILE A 52 8.24 10.04 -8.21
N ALA A 53 9.36 10.21 -7.51
CA ALA A 53 10.32 9.13 -7.28
C ALA A 53 9.69 7.97 -6.47
N VAL A 54 8.93 8.30 -5.42
CA VAL A 54 8.19 7.30 -4.62
C VAL A 54 7.15 6.59 -5.49
N ALA A 55 6.35 7.32 -6.27
CA ALA A 55 5.37 6.72 -7.15
C ALA A 55 6.00 5.79 -8.20
N GLN A 56 7.15 6.17 -8.76
CA GLN A 56 7.92 5.34 -9.68
C GLN A 56 8.42 4.06 -9.00
N GLU A 57 8.97 4.16 -7.79
CA GLU A 57 9.43 3.00 -7.03
C GLU A 57 8.30 2.00 -6.78
N HIS A 58 7.13 2.49 -6.37
CA HIS A 58 5.94 1.64 -6.19
C HIS A 58 5.51 0.98 -7.50
N PHE A 59 5.46 1.73 -8.60
CA PHE A 59 5.12 1.19 -9.91
C PHE A 59 6.09 0.08 -10.33
N ASP A 60 7.40 0.30 -10.18
CA ASP A 60 8.43 -0.67 -10.55
C ASP A 60 8.32 -1.95 -9.70
N LYS A 61 8.04 -1.84 -8.41
CA LYS A 61 7.77 -2.98 -7.51
C LYS A 61 6.57 -3.79 -7.97
N GLU A 62 5.44 -3.13 -8.23
CA GLU A 62 4.22 -3.81 -8.70
C GLU A 62 4.43 -4.48 -10.06
N MET A 63 5.15 -3.82 -10.97
CA MET A 63 5.47 -4.39 -12.29
C MET A 63 6.38 -5.62 -12.17
N ALA A 64 7.32 -5.62 -11.22
CA ALA A 64 8.16 -6.78 -10.91
C ALA A 64 7.32 -7.96 -10.39
N VAL A 65 6.36 -7.72 -9.49
CA VAL A 65 5.44 -8.74 -8.99
C VAL A 65 4.60 -9.33 -10.11
N ILE A 66 3.97 -8.48 -10.93
CA ILE A 66 3.12 -8.91 -12.05
C ILE A 66 3.95 -9.71 -13.05
N SER A 67 5.13 -9.22 -13.44
CA SER A 67 5.98 -9.93 -14.40
C SER A 67 6.50 -11.28 -13.86
N SER A 68 6.79 -11.38 -12.56
CA SER A 68 7.10 -12.64 -11.89
C SER A 68 5.91 -13.61 -11.89
N GLY A 69 4.71 -13.11 -11.60
CA GLY A 69 3.48 -13.89 -11.64
C GLY A 69 3.16 -14.43 -13.04
N LEU A 70 3.38 -13.61 -14.08
CA LEU A 70 3.19 -14.01 -15.48
C LEU A 70 4.24 -15.02 -15.97
N ARG A 71 5.44 -15.00 -15.40
CA ARG A 71 6.51 -15.97 -15.71
C ARG A 71 6.35 -17.29 -14.97
N SER A 72 5.54 -17.31 -13.90
CA SER A 72 5.28 -18.53 -13.15
C SER A 72 4.25 -19.38 -13.92
N PRO A 73 4.58 -20.62 -14.30
CA PRO A 73 3.62 -21.48 -14.96
C PRO A 73 2.45 -21.72 -14.00
N SER A 74 1.23 -21.39 -14.44
CA SER A 74 0.02 -21.76 -13.71
C SER A 74 0.05 -23.26 -13.44
N PRO A 75 -0.07 -23.73 -12.18
CA PRO A 75 -0.24 -25.14 -11.90
C PRO A 75 -1.69 -25.53 -12.25
N THR A 76 -2.00 -25.59 -13.54
CA THR A 76 -3.25 -26.16 -14.02
C THR A 76 -2.96 -27.37 -14.89
N ALA A 77 -3.47 -28.51 -14.41
CA ALA A 77 -3.63 -29.81 -15.07
C ALA A 77 -2.50 -30.84 -14.94
N ALA A 78 -2.24 -31.30 -13.71
CA ALA A 78 -2.12 -32.75 -13.52
C ALA A 78 -3.54 -33.35 -13.58
N SER A 79 -4.01 -33.56 -14.81
CA SER A 79 -5.06 -34.52 -15.12
C SER A 79 -4.59 -35.89 -14.64
N GLY A 80 -5.20 -36.37 -13.56
CA GLY A 80 -4.95 -37.68 -12.98
C GLY A 80 -6.27 -38.25 -12.47
N GLY A 81 -7.19 -38.51 -13.38
CA GLY A 81 -8.37 -39.31 -13.09
C GLY A 81 -7.96 -40.69 -12.59
N ARG A 82 -8.31 -41.00 -11.34
CA ARG A 82 -8.61 -42.36 -10.90
C ARG A 82 -9.57 -42.27 -9.73
N GLU A 83 -10.85 -42.37 -10.05
CA GLU A 83 -11.87 -42.88 -9.15
C GLU A 83 -11.34 -44.16 -8.48
N ALA A 84 -11.03 -44.08 -7.19
CA ALA A 84 -11.05 -45.25 -6.33
C ALA A 84 -12.44 -45.32 -5.71
N ASN A 85 -13.39 -45.82 -6.49
CA ASN A 85 -14.65 -46.36 -6.00
C ASN A 85 -14.34 -47.54 -5.07
N VAL A 86 -14.37 -47.31 -3.75
CA VAL A 86 -14.41 -48.39 -2.76
C VAL A 86 -15.42 -48.03 -1.68
N GLN A 87 -16.61 -48.61 -1.79
CA GLN A 87 -17.55 -48.77 -0.68
C GLN A 87 -18.50 -49.95 -1.04
N PRO A 88 -19.08 -50.73 -0.10
CA PRO A 88 -18.81 -50.92 1.36
C PRO A 88 -18.72 -52.40 1.82
N ALA A 89 -18.48 -52.56 3.14
CA ALA A 89 -19.15 -53.49 4.11
C ALA A 89 -18.26 -54.60 4.75
N PRO A 90 -18.67 -55.23 5.88
CA PRO A 90 -19.14 -54.66 7.17
C PRO A 90 -18.53 -55.37 8.43
N ARG A 91 -18.90 -54.88 9.63
CA ARG A 91 -18.83 -55.54 10.97
C ARG A 91 -17.42 -55.71 11.58
N ASP A 92 -17.16 -55.57 12.89
CA ASP A 92 -17.97 -55.51 14.09
C ASP A 92 -17.24 -54.74 15.21
N ALA A 93 -18.03 -54.19 16.14
CA ALA A 93 -17.80 -54.03 17.57
C ALA A 93 -16.37 -53.91 18.14
N SER A 94 -16.06 -52.77 18.78
CA SER A 94 -15.95 -52.67 20.25
C SER A 94 -15.19 -51.41 20.68
N ALA A 95 -15.87 -50.52 21.41
CA ALA A 95 -15.27 -49.57 22.34
C ALA A 95 -14.77 -50.34 23.60
N PRO A 96 -13.92 -49.78 24.48
CA PRO A 96 -14.24 -48.61 25.30
C PRO A 96 -13.08 -47.58 25.36
N GLY A 97 -13.31 -46.28 25.53
CA GLY A 97 -13.64 -45.68 26.83
C GLY A 97 -12.51 -44.71 27.20
N GLY A 98 -12.64 -43.45 26.80
CA GLY A 98 -11.74 -42.36 27.18
C GLY A 98 -12.53 -41.31 27.95
N GLU A 99 -12.39 -41.35 29.27
CA GLU A 99 -13.09 -40.47 30.19
C GLU A 99 -12.71 -38.99 29.97
N ALA A 100 -13.75 -38.16 30.07
CA ALA A 100 -13.68 -36.72 30.10
C ALA A 100 -13.09 -36.22 31.42
N GLY A 101 -12.17 -35.26 31.35
CA GLY A 101 -11.69 -34.54 32.52
C GLY A 101 -11.14 -33.17 32.13
N GLY A 102 -11.69 -32.12 32.76
CA GLY A 102 -10.97 -30.86 32.92
C GLY A 102 -11.59 -29.63 32.29
N VAL A 103 -12.70 -29.17 32.87
CA VAL A 103 -13.14 -27.77 32.84
C VAL A 103 -12.05 -26.87 33.44
N GLY A 104 -11.62 -25.86 32.68
CA GLY A 104 -10.68 -24.83 33.11
C GLY A 104 -11.15 -23.45 32.69
N LEU A 105 -12.09 -22.92 33.47
CA LEU A 105 -12.67 -21.58 33.38
C LEU A 105 -11.81 -20.62 34.22
N TRP A 106 -11.01 -19.74 33.62
CA TRP A 106 -10.60 -18.47 34.25
C TRP A 106 -10.42 -17.37 33.20
N ALA A 107 -11.11 -16.26 33.44
CA ALA A 107 -11.07 -15.03 32.68
C ALA A 107 -9.99 -14.07 33.21
N ALA A 108 -9.84 -12.94 32.50
CA ALA A 108 -9.27 -11.66 32.94
C ALA A 108 -7.72 -11.55 32.83
N GLU A 109 -7.06 -10.45 32.45
CA GLU A 109 -7.44 -9.05 32.23
C GLU A 109 -6.55 -8.40 31.15
N ALA A 110 -7.05 -7.29 30.60
CA ALA A 110 -6.30 -6.32 29.83
C ALA A 110 -5.16 -5.69 30.64
N THR A 111 -4.07 -5.30 29.99
CA THR A 111 -3.21 -4.22 30.46
C THR A 111 -2.82 -3.29 29.32
N VAL A 112 -3.07 -2.01 29.60
CA VAL A 112 -2.89 -0.82 28.78
C VAL A 112 -1.42 -0.38 28.81
N SER A 113 -0.95 0.12 27.67
CA SER A 113 0.33 0.80 27.49
C SER A 113 0.45 2.07 28.33
N VAL A 114 1.63 2.30 28.88
CA VAL A 114 2.16 3.65 29.19
C VAL A 114 3.46 3.81 28.43
#